data_AF-A0A6I7NFB3-F1
#
_entry.id   AF-A0A6I7NFB3-F1
#
_cell.length_a   1.000
_cell.length_b   1.000
_cell.length_c   1.000
_cell.angle_alpha   90.00
_cell.angle_beta   90.00
_cell.angle_gamma   90.00
#
_symmetry.space_group_name_H-M   'P 1'
#
loop_
_entity.id
_entity.type
_entity.pdbx_description
1 polymer ?
#
loop_
_entity_poly.entity_id
_entity_poly.type
_entity_poly.pdbx_seq_one_letter_code
_entity_poly.pdbx_strand_id
1 'polypeptide(L)'
;MNKLWTGVLDAVAKKPNSINILSSFMAAFAGVLLGLVIMIIVSPQDAFSSFSQMIFGPFANMRRIGMVVRSTVPIMLTGLSVAFAFRTGLFNIGASGQMMIGGVLAIYVGIHWTFLGNFQWVVGVMAGMMVVRCGGRFPACSRRFEMSMRSSPQSCSTMWPFMCRAC
;
A
#
# COMPACT_ATOMS: atom_id res chain seq x y z
N MET A 1 -0.84 9.30 33.80
CA MET A 1 -0.37 8.06 33.12
C MET A 1 -0.08 7.04 34.21
N ASN A 2 -0.93 6.03 34.32
CA ASN A 2 -0.95 5.00 35.36
C ASN A 2 0.27 4.08 35.27
N LYS A 3 0.84 3.66 36.42
CA LYS A 3 2.07 2.82 36.53
C LYS A 3 2.01 1.52 35.70
N LEU A 4 0.81 1.06 35.37
CA LEU A 4 0.54 -0.12 34.56
C LEU A 4 0.95 0.09 33.09
N TRP A 5 0.73 1.29 32.55
CA TRP A 5 1.11 1.64 31.18
C TRP A 5 2.62 1.81 31.02
N THR A 6 3.29 2.43 32.00
CA THR A 6 4.75 2.60 31.95
C THR A 6 5.47 1.26 32.01
N GLY A 7 5.02 0.31 32.86
CA GLY A 7 5.63 -1.02 32.93
C GLY A 7 5.45 -1.87 31.67
N VAL A 8 4.30 -1.78 31.00
CA VAL A 8 4.07 -2.45 29.70
C VAL A 8 4.93 -1.82 28.61
N LEU A 9 4.99 -0.49 28.56
CA LEU A 9 5.82 0.21 27.57
C LEU A 9 7.31 -0.09 27.77
N ASP A 10 7.80 -0.16 29.01
CA ASP A 10 9.19 -0.50 29.33
C ASP A 10 9.52 -1.97 29.01
N ALA A 11 8.59 -2.89 29.25
CA ALA A 11 8.74 -4.30 28.89
C ALA A 11 8.76 -4.52 27.35
N VAL A 12 7.92 -3.79 26.62
CA VAL A 12 7.88 -3.80 25.15
C VAL A 12 9.12 -3.09 24.57
N ALA A 13 9.61 -2.03 25.21
CA ALA A 13 10.76 -1.25 24.78
C ALA A 13 12.10 -2.01 24.89
N LYS A 14 12.18 -3.00 25.79
CA LYS A 14 13.41 -3.78 26.04
C LYS A 14 13.87 -4.61 24.84
N LYS A 15 13.00 -4.85 23.83
CA LYS A 15 13.34 -5.56 22.60
C LYS A 15 13.00 -4.68 21.38
N PRO A 16 13.98 -4.06 20.71
CA PRO A 16 13.74 -3.01 19.71
C PRO A 16 12.89 -3.48 18.51
N ASN A 17 12.92 -4.78 18.18
CA ASN A 17 12.17 -5.33 17.05
C ASN A 17 10.68 -5.56 17.37
N SER A 18 10.31 -5.73 18.64
CA SER A 18 8.94 -5.98 19.07
C SER A 18 8.08 -4.71 19.04
N ILE A 19 8.69 -3.55 19.24
CA ILE A 19 8.02 -2.24 19.22
C ILE A 19 7.42 -1.95 17.83
N ASN A 20 8.15 -2.23 16.75
CA ASN A 20 7.72 -1.96 15.36
C ASN A 20 6.57 -2.87 14.88
N ILE A 21 6.56 -4.12 15.37
CA ILE A 21 5.50 -5.07 15.07
C ILE A 21 4.24 -4.68 15.82
N LEU A 22 4.36 -4.40 17.13
CA LEU A 22 3.23 -3.97 17.94
C LEU A 22 2.61 -2.66 17.44
N SER A 23 3.44 -1.70 17.03
CA SER A 23 2.94 -0.43 16.47
C SER A 23 2.11 -0.64 15.20
N SER A 24 2.51 -1.58 14.33
CA SER A 24 1.78 -1.89 13.10
C SER A 24 0.42 -2.52 13.39
N PHE A 25 0.35 -3.45 14.37
CA PHE A 25 -0.92 -4.05 14.80
C PHE A 25 -1.85 -3.05 15.48
N MET A 26 -1.31 -2.19 16.35
CA MET A 26 -2.11 -1.15 17.01
C MET A 26 -2.67 -0.13 16.01
N ALA A 27 -1.88 0.26 15.01
CA ALA A 27 -2.36 1.14 13.95
C ALA A 27 -3.48 0.50 13.12
N ALA A 28 -3.34 -0.79 12.75
CA ALA A 28 -4.37 -1.52 12.02
C ALA A 28 -5.68 -1.61 12.82
N PHE A 29 -5.58 -1.92 14.11
CA PHE A 29 -6.75 -2.01 15.00
C PHE A 29 -7.44 -0.64 15.19
N ALA A 30 -6.66 0.41 15.41
CA ALA A 30 -7.19 1.78 15.52
C ALA A 30 -7.93 2.22 14.24
N GLY A 31 -7.43 1.85 13.06
CA GLY A 31 -8.09 2.12 11.78
C GLY A 31 -9.44 1.41 11.63
N VAL A 32 -9.52 0.13 12.01
CA VAL A 32 -10.79 -0.63 11.99
C VAL A 32 -11.81 -0.04 12.97
N LEU A 33 -11.38 0.35 14.17
CA LEU A 33 -12.25 1.02 15.15
C LEU A 33 -12.74 2.38 14.67
N LEU A 34 -11.86 3.18 14.08
CA LEU A 34 -12.24 4.48 13.52
C LEU A 34 -13.24 4.32 12.37
N GLY A 35 -13.08 3.31 11.51
CA GLY A 35 -14.05 2.95 10.49
C GLY A 35 -15.44 2.59 11.07
N LEU A 36 -15.47 1.85 12.19
CA LEU A 36 -16.71 1.53 12.88
C LEU A 36 -17.38 2.79 13.46
N VAL A 37 -16.62 3.69 14.08
CA VAL A 37 -17.14 4.97 14.61
C VAL A 37 -17.76 5.82 13.49
N ILE A 38 -17.08 5.92 12.35
CA ILE A 38 -17.61 6.66 11.18
C ILE A 38 -18.92 6.05 10.69
N MET A 39 -19.00 4.72 10.60
CA MET A 39 -20.22 4.03 10.17
C MET A 39 -21.41 4.27 11.11
N ILE A 40 -21.17 4.35 12.42
CA ILE A 40 -22.21 4.68 13.42
C ILE A 40 -22.74 6.10 13.22
N ILE A 41 -21.86 7.06 12.86
CA ILE A 41 -22.25 8.47 12.64
C ILE A 41 -23.07 8.63 11.35
N VAL A 42 -22.70 7.93 10.26
CA VAL A 42 -23.35 8.08 8.95
C VAL A 42 -24.71 7.38 8.91
N SER A 43 -24.77 6.11 9.34
CA SER A 43 -26.00 5.30 9.28
C SER A 43 -26.05 4.33 10.47
N PRO A 44 -26.58 4.75 11.63
CA PRO A 44 -26.51 3.96 12.86
C PRO A 44 -27.30 2.64 12.80
N GLN A 45 -28.40 2.60 12.04
CA GLN A 45 -29.28 1.43 11.93
C GLN A 45 -28.61 0.23 11.22
N ASP A 46 -27.74 0.50 10.24
CA ASP A 46 -27.08 -0.54 9.42
C ASP A 46 -25.60 -0.69 9.73
N ALA A 47 -25.05 0.08 10.69
CA ALA A 47 -23.63 0.14 10.98
C ALA A 47 -23.06 -1.24 11.35
N PHE A 48 -23.74 -1.97 12.23
CA PHE A 48 -23.31 -3.31 12.65
C PHE A 48 -23.44 -4.36 11.52
N SER A 49 -24.50 -4.29 10.72
CA SER A 49 -24.66 -5.16 9.54
C SER A 49 -23.56 -4.91 8.51
N SER A 50 -23.26 -3.65 8.22
CA SER A 50 -22.20 -3.25 7.29
C SER A 50 -20.80 -3.64 7.81
N PHE A 51 -20.55 -3.46 9.12
CA PHE A 51 -19.28 -3.84 9.74
C PHE A 51 -19.05 -5.36 9.70
N SER A 52 -20.08 -6.15 10.03
CA SER A 52 -20.00 -7.61 9.93
C SER A 52 -19.79 -8.07 8.48
N GLN A 53 -20.42 -7.42 7.49
CA GLN A 53 -20.17 -7.68 6.07
C GLN A 53 -18.77 -7.28 5.62
N MET A 54 -18.16 -6.23 6.20
CA MET A 54 -16.79 -5.86 5.89
C MET A 54 -15.78 -6.92 6.36
N ILE A 55 -15.99 -7.47 7.56
CA ILE A 55 -15.09 -8.48 8.14
C ILE A 55 -15.35 -9.88 7.55
N PHE A 56 -16.61 -10.31 7.48
CA PHE A 56 -16.98 -11.67 7.09
C PHE A 56 -17.41 -11.79 5.63
N GLY A 57 -17.71 -10.69 4.95
CA GLY A 57 -18.14 -10.69 3.54
C GLY A 57 -17.19 -11.39 2.58
N PRO A 58 -15.85 -11.24 2.71
CA PRO A 58 -14.89 -12.00 1.93
C PRO A 58 -15.00 -13.52 2.12
N PHE A 59 -15.25 -13.98 3.35
CA PHE A 59 -15.24 -15.39 3.73
C PHE A 59 -16.55 -16.12 3.38
N ALA A 60 -17.59 -15.39 2.98
CA ALA A 60 -18.90 -15.98 2.69
C ALA A 60 -18.90 -16.93 1.47
N ASN A 61 -17.96 -16.80 0.54
CA ASN A 61 -17.94 -17.60 -0.69
C ASN A 61 -16.51 -17.73 -1.27
N MET A 62 -16.17 -18.88 -1.85
CA MET A 62 -14.87 -19.10 -2.50
C MET A 62 -14.59 -18.08 -3.61
N ARG A 63 -15.62 -17.68 -4.36
CA ARG A 63 -15.54 -16.61 -5.36
C ARG A 63 -15.18 -15.25 -4.75
N ARG A 64 -15.70 -14.93 -3.56
CA ARG A 64 -15.43 -13.65 -2.86
C ARG A 64 -14.01 -13.60 -2.33
N ILE A 65 -13.52 -14.70 -1.76
CA ILE A 65 -12.11 -14.86 -1.38
C ILE A 65 -11.21 -14.64 -2.61
N GLY A 66 -11.54 -15.29 -3.73
CA GLY A 66 -10.81 -15.12 -4.99
C GLY A 66 -10.81 -13.67 -5.49
N MET A 67 -11.92 -12.95 -5.34
CA MET A 67 -11.99 -11.52 -5.69
C MET A 67 -11.10 -10.65 -4.79
N VAL A 68 -11.11 -10.89 -3.48
CA VAL A 68 -10.26 -10.13 -2.54
C VAL A 68 -8.79 -10.37 -2.80
N VAL A 69 -8.38 -11.61 -3.05
CA VAL A 69 -6.99 -11.92 -3.42
C VAL A 69 -6.64 -11.24 -4.74
N ARG A 70 -7.50 -11.34 -5.76
CA ARG A 70 -7.28 -10.71 -7.07
C ARG A 70 -7.10 -9.20 -6.99
N SER A 71 -7.83 -8.51 -6.10
CA SER A 71 -7.71 -7.06 -5.93
C SER A 71 -6.57 -6.63 -5.01
N THR A 72 -6.25 -7.42 -3.98
CA THR A 72 -5.30 -7.03 -2.93
C THR A 72 -3.86 -7.36 -3.29
N VAL A 73 -3.62 -8.50 -3.95
CA VAL A 73 -2.28 -8.94 -4.40
C VAL A 73 -1.52 -7.85 -5.17
N PRO A 74 -2.08 -7.20 -6.21
CA PRO A 74 -1.33 -6.19 -6.95
C PRO A 74 -0.95 -4.97 -6.10
N ILE A 75 -1.79 -4.57 -5.14
CA ILE A 75 -1.50 -3.46 -4.21
C ILE A 75 -0.36 -3.85 -3.26
N MET A 76 -0.37 -5.07 -2.73
CA MET A 76 0.71 -5.57 -1.87
C MET A 76 2.05 -5.66 -2.62
N LEU A 77 2.05 -6.19 -3.85
CA LEU A 77 3.25 -6.26 -4.69
C LEU A 77 3.79 -4.87 -5.02
N THR A 78 2.91 -3.91 -5.28
CA THR A 78 3.31 -2.51 -5.52
C THR A 78 3.91 -1.89 -4.26
N GLY A 79 3.31 -2.09 -3.09
CA GLY A 79 3.86 -1.63 -1.82
C GLY A 79 5.24 -2.21 -1.53
N LEU A 80 5.44 -3.51 -1.79
CA LEU A 80 6.73 -4.19 -1.62
C LEU A 80 7.79 -3.63 -2.58
N SER A 81 7.43 -3.36 -3.84
CA SER A 81 8.32 -2.76 -4.84
C SER A 81 8.75 -1.34 -4.45
N VAL A 82 7.81 -0.51 -3.97
CA VAL A 82 8.09 0.86 -3.53
C VAL A 82 8.95 0.89 -2.26
N ALA A 83 8.71 -0.01 -1.31
CA ALA A 83 9.56 -0.15 -0.13
C ALA A 83 11.02 -0.49 -0.49
N PHE A 84 11.22 -1.34 -1.51
CA PHE A 84 12.54 -1.62 -2.04
C PHE A 84 13.17 -0.39 -2.72
N ALA A 85 12.40 0.37 -3.50
CA ALA A 85 12.88 1.59 -4.16
C ALA A 85 13.35 2.66 -3.16
N PHE A 86 12.62 2.85 -2.06
CA PHE A 86 13.00 3.79 -1.00
C PHE A 86 14.30 3.42 -0.30
N ARG A 87 14.64 2.12 -0.23
CA ARG A 87 15.94 1.68 0.31
C ARG A 87 17.13 2.09 -0.58
N THR A 88 16.88 2.41 -1.85
CA THR A 88 17.90 2.87 -2.80
C THR A 88 17.86 4.39 -3.05
N GLY A 89 17.05 5.14 -2.31
CA GLY A 89 16.89 6.59 -2.50
C GLY A 89 16.21 6.96 -3.82
N LEU A 90 15.36 6.07 -4.36
CA LEU A 90 14.51 6.39 -5.51
C LEU A 90 13.09 6.67 -5.03
N PHE A 91 12.74 7.95 -4.95
CA PHE A 91 11.39 8.39 -4.67
C PHE A 91 10.46 8.16 -5.88
N ASN A 92 9.65 7.08 -5.87
CA ASN A 92 8.69 6.79 -6.94
C ASN A 92 7.23 7.05 -6.49
N ILE A 93 6.76 8.28 -6.68
CA ILE A 93 5.36 8.69 -6.36
C ILE A 93 4.36 8.01 -7.32
N GLY A 94 4.77 7.76 -8.56
CA GLY A 94 3.88 7.33 -9.64
C GLY A 94 3.70 5.82 -9.78
N ALA A 95 4.26 5.00 -8.88
CA ALA A 95 4.21 3.54 -8.98
C ALA A 95 2.77 2.99 -9.02
N SER A 96 1.87 3.54 -8.20
CA SER A 96 0.45 3.19 -8.19
C SER A 96 -0.25 3.56 -9.51
N GLY A 97 0.08 4.72 -10.07
CA GLY A 97 -0.42 5.18 -11.37
C GLY A 97 0.08 4.32 -12.53
N GLN A 98 1.34 3.87 -12.49
CA GLN A 98 1.90 2.95 -13.48
C GLN A 98 1.17 1.60 -13.50
N MET A 99 0.83 1.06 -12.33
CA MET A 99 0.04 -0.15 -12.22
C MET A 99 -1.38 0.04 -12.81
N MET A 100 -2.03 1.17 -12.52
CA MET A 100 -3.38 1.46 -13.01
C MET A 100 -3.42 1.65 -14.53
N ILE A 101 -2.52 2.47 -15.09
CA ILE A 101 -2.43 2.69 -16.54
C ILE A 101 -2.06 1.40 -17.28
N GLY A 102 -1.13 0.60 -16.72
CA GLY A 102 -0.79 -0.72 -17.26
C GLY A 102 -1.98 -1.68 -17.28
N GLY A 103 -2.81 -1.66 -16.23
CA GLY A 103 -4.05 -2.43 -16.17
C GLY A 103 -5.07 -2.01 -17.23
N VAL A 104 -5.28 -0.71 -17.42
CA VAL A 104 -6.18 -0.18 -18.46
C VAL A 104 -5.72 -0.58 -19.85
N LEU A 105 -4.41 -0.49 -20.13
CA LEU A 105 -3.84 -0.93 -21.41
C LEU A 105 -4.00 -2.44 -21.63
N ALA A 106 -3.80 -3.26 -20.60
CA ALA A 106 -4.03 -4.69 -20.69
C ALA A 106 -5.51 -5.04 -20.99
N ILE A 107 -6.45 -4.30 -20.39
CA ILE A 107 -7.89 -4.44 -20.68
C ILE A 107 -8.20 -4.00 -22.11
N TYR A 108 -7.63 -2.87 -22.56
CA TYR A 108 -7.82 -2.34 -23.91
C TYR A 108 -7.37 -3.35 -24.98
N VAL A 109 -6.16 -3.92 -24.83
CA VAL A 109 -5.66 -5.00 -25.70
C VAL A 109 -6.58 -6.22 -25.61
N GLY A 110 -7.06 -6.56 -24.42
CA GLY A 110 -7.96 -7.68 -24.20
C GLY A 110 -9.33 -7.57 -24.90
N ILE A 111 -9.82 -6.35 -25.11
CA ILE A 111 -11.11 -6.10 -25.76
C ILE A 111 -10.96 -5.90 -27.27
N HIS A 112 -9.95 -5.15 -27.71
CA HIS A 112 -9.81 -4.79 -29.12
C HIS A 112 -9.02 -5.81 -29.94
N TRP A 113 -8.07 -6.55 -29.35
CA TRP A 113 -7.20 -7.46 -30.08
C TRP A 113 -7.63 -8.91 -29.89
N THR A 114 -8.92 -9.19 -30.13
CA THR A 114 -9.54 -10.53 -30.01
C THR A 114 -9.04 -11.54 -31.04
N PHE A 115 -8.32 -11.08 -32.09
CA PHE A 115 -7.73 -11.96 -33.09
C PHE A 115 -6.58 -12.83 -32.53
N LEU A 116 -6.01 -12.46 -31.38
CA LEU A 116 -4.81 -13.09 -30.83
C LEU A 116 -5.04 -14.39 -30.03
N GLY A 117 -6.29 -14.84 -29.87
CA GLY A 117 -6.63 -16.10 -29.21
C GLY A 117 -5.90 -16.28 -27.87
N ASN A 118 -5.23 -17.42 -27.70
CA ASN A 118 -4.54 -17.78 -26.45
C ASN A 118 -3.29 -16.93 -26.12
N PHE A 119 -2.78 -16.12 -27.05
CA PHE A 119 -1.58 -15.28 -26.82
C PHE A 119 -1.90 -13.86 -26.35
N GLN A 120 -3.17 -13.52 -26.22
CA GLN A 120 -3.63 -12.17 -25.89
C GLN A 120 -3.12 -11.67 -24.53
N TRP A 121 -2.96 -12.57 -23.55
CA TRP A 121 -2.42 -12.22 -22.22
C TRP A 121 -0.94 -11.80 -22.29
N VAL A 122 -0.14 -12.42 -23.16
CA VAL A 122 1.28 -12.06 -23.36
C VAL A 122 1.38 -10.63 -23.88
N VAL A 123 0.54 -10.29 -24.86
CA VAL A 123 0.56 -8.96 -25.48
C VAL A 123 0.03 -7.89 -24.53
N GLY A 124 -0.97 -8.22 -23.71
CA GLY A 124 -1.41 -7.34 -22.61
C GLY A 124 -0.30 -7.05 -21.60
N VAL A 125 0.50 -8.06 -21.22
CA VAL A 125 1.65 -7.87 -20.32
C VAL A 125 2.73 -7.00 -20.97
N MET A 126 3.05 -7.26 -22.24
CA MET A 126 4.04 -6.46 -22.99
C MET A 126 3.62 -4.99 -23.13
N ALA A 127 2.33 -4.73 -23.39
CA ALA A 127 1.77 -3.38 -23.42
C ALA A 127 1.89 -2.68 -22.04
N GLY A 128 1.63 -3.41 -20.95
CA GLY A 128 1.85 -2.92 -19.59
C GLY A 128 3.33 -2.59 -19.31
N MET A 129 4.27 -3.42 -19.79
CA MET A 129 5.70 -3.16 -19.63
C MET A 129 6.17 -1.89 -20.36
N MET A 130 5.55 -1.54 -21.50
CA MET A 130 5.83 -0.28 -22.19
C MET A 130 5.45 0.94 -21.35
N VAL A 131 4.35 0.88 -20.59
CA VAL A 131 3.96 1.95 -19.65
C VAL A 131 5.03 2.16 -18.60
N VAL A 132 5.56 1.08 -18.02
CA VAL A 132 6.63 1.15 -17.02
C VAL A 132 7.91 1.71 -17.62
N ARG A 133 8.26 1.31 -18.85
CA ARG A 133 9.44 1.81 -19.58
C ARG A 133 9.35 3.31 -19.84
N CYS A 134 8.20 3.79 -20.33
CA CYS A 134 7.98 5.19 -20.68
C CYS A 134 7.79 6.07 -19.43
N GLY A 135 7.00 5.59 -18.46
CA GLY A 135 6.79 6.25 -17.16
C GLY A 135 8.02 6.23 -16.26
N GLY A 136 8.96 5.32 -16.48
CA GLY A 136 10.24 5.23 -15.77
C GLY A 136 11.18 6.42 -15.98
N ARG A 137 10.88 7.32 -16.92
CA ARG A 137 11.55 8.63 -17.00
C ARG A 137 11.15 9.60 -15.88
N PHE A 138 10.00 9.40 -15.24
CA PHE A 138 9.54 10.21 -14.13
C PHE A 138 10.39 10.05 -12.86
N PRO A 139 10.75 8.82 -12.41
CA PRO A 139 11.67 8.66 -11.28
C PRO A 139 13.11 9.16 -11.55
N ALA A 140 13.50 9.39 -12.80
CA ALA A 140 14.76 10.08 -13.10
C ALA A 140 14.69 11.58 -12.72
N CYS A 141 13.52 12.19 -12.81
CA CYS A 141 13.27 13.56 -12.37
C CYS A 141 13.18 13.64 -10.83
N SER A 142 12.63 12.63 -10.15
CA SER A 142 12.58 12.62 -8.68
C SER A 142 13.93 12.38 -8.01
N ARG A 143 14.89 11.73 -8.69
CA ARG A 143 16.30 11.75 -8.24
C ARG A 143 16.88 13.16 -8.11
N ARG A 144 16.34 14.13 -8.85
CA ARG A 144 16.68 15.56 -8.70
C ARG A 144 16.15 16.15 -7.39
N PHE A 145 15.00 15.68 -6.90
CA PHE A 145 14.42 16.06 -5.60
C PHE A 145 15.16 15.43 -4.42
N GLU A 146 15.64 14.19 -4.57
CA GLU A 146 16.45 13.49 -3.56
C GLU A 146 17.71 14.30 -3.19
N MET A 147 18.39 14.89 -4.19
CA MET A 147 19.56 15.74 -3.96
C MET A 147 19.24 17.02 -3.18
N SER A 148 18.00 17.50 -3.22
CA SER A 148 17.57 18.69 -2.49
C SER A 148 17.22 18.41 -1.02
N MET A 149 16.87 17.17 -0.66
CA MET A 149 16.51 16.79 0.72
C MET A 149 17.73 16.43 1.57
N ARG A 150 18.86 16.07 0.96
CA ARG A 150 20.15 15.87 1.66
C ARG A 150 20.69 17.16 2.30
N SER A 151 20.30 18.34 1.82
CA SER A 151 20.85 19.63 2.25
C SER A 151 20.08 20.34 3.38
N SER A 152 18.95 19.81 3.88
CA SER A 152 18.13 20.47 4.90
C SER A 152 18.08 19.68 6.22
N PRO A 153 18.98 19.94 7.19
CA PRO A 153 19.06 19.19 8.45
C PRO A 153 17.87 19.38 9.40
N GLN A 154 17.01 20.39 9.21
CA GLN A 154 15.88 20.68 10.11
C GLN A 154 14.59 19.88 9.81
N SER A 155 14.48 19.20 8.68
CA SER A 155 13.26 18.45 8.32
C SER A 155 13.32 16.94 8.66
N CYS A 156 14.39 16.45 9.31
CA CYS A 156 14.50 15.03 9.72
C CYS A 156 13.67 14.68 10.98
N SER A 157 13.17 15.66 11.75
CA SER A 157 12.43 15.40 13.00
C SER A 157 10.92 15.17 12.79
N THR A 158 10.34 15.66 11.71
CA THR A 158 8.86 15.67 11.53
C THR A 158 8.34 14.78 10.41
N MET A 159 9.16 14.40 9.42
CA MET A 159 8.63 13.76 8.21
C MET A 159 8.75 12.22 8.15
N TRP A 160 9.65 11.58 8.93
CA TRP A 160 9.59 10.14 9.27
C TRP A 160 10.86 9.73 10.07
N PRO A 161 10.81 9.50 11.39
CA PRO A 161 11.98 9.03 12.15
C PRO A 161 12.49 7.64 11.73
N PHE A 162 11.75 6.91 10.89
CA PHE A 162 12.20 5.64 10.29
C PHE A 162 13.06 5.81 9.03
N MET A 163 12.94 6.91 8.27
CA MET A 163 13.77 7.13 7.07
C MET A 163 15.18 7.61 7.42
N CYS A 164 15.31 8.43 8.48
CA CYS A 164 16.60 8.96 8.94
C CYS A 164 17.52 7.84 9.53
N ARG A 165 16.98 6.64 9.83
CA ARG A 165 17.74 5.48 10.39
C ARG A 165 18.15 4.44 9.36
N ALA A 166 17.76 4.62 8.09
CA ALA A 166 18.13 3.74 6.98
C ALA A 166 19.36 4.25 6.19
N CYS A 167 19.93 5.39 6.62
CA CYS A 167 21.22 5.90 6.13
C CYS A 167 22.34 5.53 7.09
#